data_AF-A0A7X7GXL0-F1
#
_entry.id   AF-A0A7X7GXL0-F1
#
_cell.length_a   1.000
_cell.length_b   1.000
_cell.length_c   1.000
_cell.angle_alpha   90.00
_cell.angle_beta   90.00
_cell.angle_gamma   90.00
#
_symmetry.space_group_name_H-M   'P 1'
#
loop_
_entity.id
_entity.type
_entity.pdbx_description
1 polymer ?
#
loop_
_entity_poly.entity_id
_entity_poly.type
_entity_poly.pdbx_seq_one_letter_code
_entity_poly.pdbx_strand_id
1 'polypeptide(L)'
;MADNYHEEKGRWYVAPMGRLEWLETILKVLAMVVAFVTVATTFQPGEGLSRPDGAAGTQSRILFWMAVGLALAIIDRLQQRELLSIAFVVVNDLAHWAMYVSFMSGLTAAAPVVAYCGLMIAGDLAKIAFFATSRYTVRGIPKPLLLAGVGAFVVAYGVVLALSL
;
A
#
# COMPACT_ATOMS: atom_id res chain seq x y z
N MET A 1 17.89 -10.53 21.29
CA MET A 1 16.49 -10.08 21.27
C MET A 1 16.48 -8.71 20.63
N ALA A 2 15.65 -8.48 19.60
CA ALA A 2 15.64 -7.17 18.93
C ALA A 2 14.72 -6.22 19.71
N ASP A 3 15.30 -5.14 20.26
CA ASP A 3 14.56 -4.04 20.90
C ASP A 3 13.56 -3.42 19.92
N ASN A 4 12.48 -2.83 20.43
CA ASN A 4 11.52 -2.07 19.62
C ASN A 4 12.15 -0.74 19.17
N TYR A 5 13.03 -0.77 18.17
CA TYR A 5 13.75 0.40 17.65
C TYR A 5 12.85 1.40 16.89
N HIS A 6 11.55 1.12 16.83
CA HIS A 6 10.49 1.93 16.24
C HIS A 6 9.73 2.80 17.25
N GLU A 7 10.16 2.83 18.52
CA GLU A 7 9.68 3.83 19.46
C GLU A 7 10.05 5.25 19.00
N GLU A 8 9.15 6.21 19.26
CA GLU A 8 9.33 7.61 18.87
C GLU A 8 10.63 8.15 19.46
N LYS A 9 11.63 8.30 18.59
CA LYS A 9 12.83 9.05 18.93
C LYS A 9 12.46 10.50 18.68
N GLY A 10 12.64 11.38 19.66
CA GLY A 10 12.38 12.83 19.49
C GLY A 10 13.22 13.53 18.41
N ARG A 11 13.86 12.77 17.52
CA ARG A 11 14.77 13.13 16.44
C ARG A 11 14.51 12.22 15.25
N TRP A 12 14.73 12.75 14.05
CA TRP A 12 14.67 11.99 12.81
C TRP A 12 15.69 10.84 12.82
N TYR A 13 15.27 9.66 12.35
CA TYR A 13 16.13 8.48 12.33
C TYR A 13 15.82 7.57 11.14
N VAL A 14 16.73 6.63 10.91
CA VAL A 14 16.58 5.51 9.99
C VAL A 14 16.56 4.23 10.82
N ALA A 15 15.50 3.44 10.71
CA ALA A 15 15.37 2.18 11.44
C ALA A 15 16.15 1.04 10.76
N PRO A 16 16.86 0.19 11.50
CA PRO A 16 17.44 -1.02 10.93
C PRO A 16 16.32 -2.03 10.61
N MET A 17 16.07 -2.32 9.34
CA MET A 17 15.00 -3.22 8.92
C MET A 17 15.41 -4.70 9.04
N GLY A 18 14.54 -5.52 9.63
CA GLY A 18 14.67 -6.97 9.67
C GLY A 18 14.32 -7.64 8.33
N ARG A 19 14.49 -8.97 8.27
CA ARG A 19 14.27 -9.75 7.03
C ARG A 19 12.83 -9.66 6.49
N LEU A 20 11.84 -9.71 7.39
CA LEU A 20 10.42 -9.63 6.99
C LEU A 20 10.02 -8.21 6.54
N GLU A 21 10.59 -7.18 7.15
CA GLU A 21 10.38 -5.79 6.73
C GLU A 21 11.00 -5.52 5.36
N TRP A 22 12.19 -6.06 5.08
CA TRP A 22 12.79 -6.01 3.75
C TRP A 22 11.94 -6.76 2.71
N LEU A 23 11.43 -7.94 3.05
CA LEU A 23 10.56 -8.70 2.16
C LEU A 23 9.28 -7.91 1.82
N GLU A 24 8.60 -7.36 2.83
CA GLU A 24 7.45 -6.47 2.61
C GLU A 24 7.82 -5.33 1.66
N THR A 25 8.93 -4.65 1.94
CA THR A 25 9.36 -3.46 1.20
C THR A 25 9.63 -3.79 -0.26
N ILE A 26 10.38 -4.84 -0.54
CA ILE A 26 10.70 -5.26 -1.91
C ILE A 26 9.43 -5.60 -2.68
N LEU A 27 8.54 -6.41 -2.10
CA LEU A 27 7.28 -6.81 -2.75
C LEU A 27 6.42 -5.59 -3.10
N LYS A 28 6.28 -4.65 -2.17
CA LYS A 28 5.50 -3.43 -2.39
C LYS A 28 6.18 -2.48 -3.36
N VAL A 29 7.50 -2.36 -3.34
CA VAL A 29 8.22 -1.56 -4.36
C VAL A 29 8.00 -2.14 -5.75
N LEU A 30 8.03 -3.47 -5.92
CA LEU A 30 7.68 -4.09 -7.20
C LEU A 30 6.23 -3.79 -7.61
N ALA A 31 5.30 -3.82 -6.66
CA ALA A 31 3.91 -3.42 -6.92
C ALA A 31 3.82 -1.95 -7.36
N MET A 32 4.51 -1.03 -6.68
CA MET A 32 4.56 0.38 -7.04
C MET A 32 5.10 0.58 -8.46
N VAL A 33 6.12 -0.17 -8.87
CA VAL A 33 6.63 -0.13 -10.25
C VAL A 33 5.53 -0.54 -11.23
N VAL A 34 4.78 -1.63 -10.95
CA VAL A 34 3.63 -2.04 -11.79
C VAL A 34 2.61 -0.91 -11.89
N ALA A 35 2.26 -0.27 -10.77
CA ALA A 35 1.30 0.83 -10.76
C ALA A 35 1.76 2.03 -11.59
N PHE A 36 3.01 2.46 -11.43
CA PHE A 36 3.55 3.60 -12.17
C PHE A 36 3.71 3.32 -13.66
N VAL A 37 4.12 2.11 -14.03
CA VAL A 37 4.15 1.70 -15.44
C VAL A 37 2.72 1.67 -16.01
N THR A 38 1.75 1.16 -15.25
CA THR A 38 0.34 1.07 -15.70
C THR A 38 -0.25 2.46 -15.93
N VAL A 39 -0.04 3.41 -15.02
CA VAL A 39 -0.56 4.76 -15.24
C VAL A 39 0.17 5.45 -16.39
N ALA A 40 1.48 5.24 -16.55
CA ALA A 40 2.24 5.83 -17.65
C ALA A 40 1.81 5.32 -19.04
N THR A 41 1.27 4.10 -19.13
CA THR A 41 0.79 3.53 -20.40
C THR A 41 -0.70 3.77 -20.65
N THR A 42 -1.50 4.02 -19.61
CA THR A 42 -2.95 4.23 -19.73
C THR A 42 -3.36 5.69 -19.72
N PHE A 43 -2.64 6.55 -19.00
CA PHE A 43 -2.95 7.98 -18.90
C PHE A 43 -2.43 8.72 -20.13
N GLN A 44 -3.33 9.33 -20.90
CA GLN A 44 -3.00 10.18 -22.03
C GLN A 44 -3.32 11.65 -21.70
N PRO A 45 -2.32 12.54 -21.60
CA PRO A 45 -2.57 13.96 -21.35
C PRO A 45 -3.46 14.57 -22.43
N GLY A 46 -4.56 15.21 -22.02
CA GLY A 46 -5.51 15.84 -22.93
C GLY A 46 -6.73 14.98 -23.26
N GLU A 47 -6.67 13.67 -22.99
CA GLU A 47 -7.87 12.85 -22.89
C GLU A 47 -8.50 13.04 -21.51
N GLY A 48 -9.81 13.28 -21.46
CA GLY A 48 -10.52 13.48 -20.20
C GLY A 48 -10.58 12.19 -19.37
N LEU A 49 -10.63 12.33 -18.04
CA LEU A 49 -10.90 11.19 -17.17
C LEU A 49 -12.36 10.79 -17.28
N SER A 50 -12.62 9.49 -17.40
CA SER A 50 -13.96 8.91 -17.45
C SER A 50 -14.25 8.15 -16.16
N ARG A 51 -15.51 8.13 -15.72
CA ARG A 51 -15.90 7.33 -14.56
C ARG A 51 -16.09 5.87 -15.02
N PRO A 52 -15.27 4.92 -14.54
CA PRO A 52 -15.45 3.52 -14.88
C PRO A 52 -16.74 2.97 -14.26
N ASP A 53 -17.37 2.04 -14.97
CA ASP A 53 -18.58 1.34 -14.59
C ASP A 53 -18.32 -0.15 -14.32
N GLY A 54 -19.37 -0.89 -13.92
CA GLY A 54 -19.28 -2.32 -13.62
C GLY A 54 -18.20 -2.69 -12.58
N ALA A 55 -17.44 -3.74 -12.90
CA ALA A 55 -16.36 -4.26 -12.07
C ALA A 55 -15.23 -3.23 -11.89
N ALA A 56 -14.77 -2.63 -13.00
CA ALA A 56 -13.73 -1.58 -13.00
C ALA A 56 -14.13 -0.38 -12.13
N GLY A 57 -15.40 0.03 -12.18
CA GLY A 57 -15.96 1.07 -11.32
C GLY A 57 -15.90 0.73 -9.84
N THR A 58 -16.08 -0.53 -9.48
CA THR A 58 -15.99 -1.01 -8.09
C THR A 58 -14.55 -1.08 -7.63
N GLN A 59 -13.65 -1.64 -8.46
CA GLN A 59 -12.21 -1.70 -8.19
C GLN A 59 -11.61 -0.31 -7.97
N SER A 60 -11.94 0.63 -8.85
CA SER A 60 -11.52 2.03 -8.76
C SER A 60 -11.94 2.67 -7.43
N ARG A 61 -13.20 2.47 -6.98
CA ARG A 61 -13.67 3.02 -5.70
C ARG A 61 -12.96 2.41 -4.50
N ILE A 62 -12.67 1.11 -4.54
CA ILE A 62 -11.92 0.45 -3.47
C ILE A 62 -10.51 1.06 -3.39
N LEU A 63 -9.80 1.14 -4.52
CA LEU A 63 -8.46 1.73 -4.58
C LEU A 63 -8.45 3.20 -4.14
N PHE A 64 -9.46 3.98 -4.50
CA PHE A 64 -9.63 5.36 -4.03
C PHE A 64 -9.68 5.43 -2.50
N TRP A 65 -10.54 4.63 -1.86
CA TRP A 65 -10.64 4.66 -0.40
C TRP A 65 -9.40 4.10 0.30
N MET A 66 -8.71 3.15 -0.31
CA MET A 66 -7.42 2.66 0.18
C MET A 66 -6.35 3.75 0.12
N ALA A 67 -6.29 4.53 -0.98
CA ALA A 67 -5.41 5.69 -1.10
C ALA A 67 -5.72 6.74 -0.03
N VAL A 68 -6.99 7.08 0.17
CA VAL A 68 -7.39 8.00 1.26
C VAL A 68 -6.95 7.48 2.63
N GLY A 69 -7.10 6.18 2.90
CA GLY A 69 -6.62 5.55 4.14
C GLY A 69 -5.10 5.64 4.31
N LEU A 70 -4.34 5.45 3.23
CA LEU A 70 -2.88 5.58 3.24
C LEU A 70 -2.44 7.03 3.43
N ALA A 71 -3.10 7.99 2.80
CA ALA A 71 -2.85 9.41 3.00
C ALA A 71 -2.99 9.81 4.49
N LEU A 72 -3.99 9.26 5.19
CA LEU A 72 -4.11 9.43 6.65
C LEU A 72 -2.96 8.76 7.41
N ALA A 73 -2.50 7.59 6.95
CA ALA A 73 -1.35 6.91 7.54
C ALA A 73 -0.03 7.68 7.36
N ILE A 74 0.10 8.54 6.34
CA ILE A 74 1.26 9.45 6.20
C ILE A 74 1.39 10.35 7.43
N ILE A 75 0.27 10.86 7.96
CA ILE A 75 0.26 11.73 9.15
C ILE A 75 0.81 10.98 10.37
N ASP A 76 0.41 9.71 10.55
CA ASP A 76 0.97 8.82 11.59
C ASP A 76 2.49 8.63 11.42
N ARG A 77 2.97 8.43 10.19
CA ARG A 77 4.41 8.26 9.90
C ARG A 77 5.22 9.52 10.11
N LEU A 78 4.69 10.69 9.78
CA LEU A 78 5.36 11.97 10.05
C LEU A 78 5.61 12.18 11.55
N GLN A 79 4.69 11.72 12.40
CA GLN A 79 4.85 11.77 13.85
C GLN A 79 5.93 10.81 14.35
N GLN A 80 6.12 9.66 13.69
CA GLN A 80 7.18 8.70 14.01
C GLN A 80 8.59 9.20 13.63
N ARG A 81 8.71 10.12 12.67
CA ARG A 81 10.00 10.71 12.21
C ARG A 81 11.02 9.69 11.69
N GLU A 82 10.54 8.56 11.17
CA GLU A 82 11.36 7.54 10.54
C GLU A 82 11.39 7.76 9.02
N LEU A 83 12.56 8.12 8.49
CA LEU A 83 12.66 8.63 7.11
C LEU A 83 12.23 7.59 6.07
N LEU A 84 12.66 6.33 6.21
CA LEU A 84 12.40 5.31 5.20
C LEU A 84 10.91 4.98 5.15
N SER A 85 10.25 4.86 6.29
CA SER A 85 8.82 4.58 6.41
C SER A 85 7.98 5.71 5.86
N ILE A 86 8.38 6.97 6.11
CA ILE A 86 7.72 8.15 5.53
C ILE A 86 7.84 8.14 4.01
N ALA A 87 9.06 8.01 3.48
CA ALA A 87 9.27 7.96 2.03
C ALA A 87 8.50 6.80 1.39
N PHE A 88 8.55 5.63 2.01
CA PHE A 88 7.86 4.44 1.56
C PHE A 88 6.34 4.62 1.54
N VAL A 89 5.71 5.13 2.62
CA VAL A 89 4.25 5.30 2.66
C VAL A 89 3.78 6.34 1.65
N VAL A 90 4.56 7.40 1.40
CA VAL A 90 4.23 8.42 0.40
C VAL A 90 4.26 7.81 -1.00
N VAL A 91 5.33 7.10 -1.37
CA VAL A 91 5.41 6.46 -2.70
C VAL A 91 4.36 5.37 -2.85
N ASN A 92 4.08 4.63 -1.77
CA ASN A 92 3.01 3.63 -1.75
C ASN A 92 1.64 4.27 -2.00
N ASP A 93 1.33 5.40 -1.35
CA ASP A 93 0.07 6.12 -1.57
C ASP A 93 -0.04 6.60 -3.02
N LEU A 94 1.03 7.19 -3.57
CA LEU A 94 1.08 7.59 -4.98
C LEU A 94 0.83 6.43 -5.94
N ALA A 95 1.29 5.22 -5.62
CA ALA A 95 1.01 4.04 -6.42
C ALA A 95 -0.49 3.65 -6.41
N HIS A 96 -1.19 3.87 -5.30
CA HIS A 96 -2.64 3.65 -5.24
C HIS A 96 -3.39 4.67 -6.09
N TRP A 97 -2.99 5.94 -6.00
CA TRP A 97 -3.51 6.98 -6.87
C TRP A 97 -3.22 6.69 -8.34
N ALA A 98 -2.03 6.18 -8.67
CA ALA A 98 -1.69 5.78 -10.04
C ALA A 98 -2.63 4.68 -10.56
N MET A 99 -2.87 3.62 -9.79
CA MET A 99 -3.83 2.58 -10.19
C MET A 99 -5.26 3.12 -10.30
N TYR A 100 -5.69 3.96 -9.36
CA TYR A 100 -6.99 4.63 -9.42
C TYR A 100 -7.15 5.45 -10.71
N VAL A 101 -6.16 6.30 -11.03
CA VAL A 101 -6.14 7.11 -12.25
C VAL A 101 -6.09 6.23 -13.50
N SER A 102 -5.39 5.10 -13.47
CA SER A 102 -5.36 4.14 -14.59
C SER A 102 -6.76 3.62 -14.90
N PHE A 103 -7.56 3.28 -13.89
CA PHE A 103 -8.97 2.93 -14.09
C PHE A 103 -9.81 4.09 -14.65
N MET A 104 -9.60 5.30 -14.15
CA MET A 104 -10.27 6.50 -14.67
C MET A 104 -9.85 6.85 -16.11
N SER A 105 -8.69 6.35 -16.55
CA SER A 105 -8.14 6.50 -17.89
C SER A 105 -8.52 5.33 -18.81
N GLY A 106 -9.41 4.44 -18.38
CA GLY A 106 -9.91 3.34 -19.21
C GLY A 106 -9.06 2.07 -19.19
N LEU A 107 -8.31 1.81 -18.12
CA LEU A 107 -7.63 0.51 -17.93
C LEU A 107 -8.63 -0.66 -18.06
N THR A 108 -8.40 -1.52 -19.05
CA THR A 108 -9.20 -2.75 -19.28
C THR A 108 -8.40 -4.03 -19.04
N ALA A 109 -7.07 -3.97 -19.06
CA ALA A 109 -6.22 -5.15 -18.92
C ALA A 109 -6.20 -5.64 -17.45
N ALA A 110 -6.52 -6.93 -17.25
CA ALA A 110 -6.51 -7.55 -15.94
C ALA A 110 -5.08 -7.76 -15.37
N ALA A 111 -4.11 -8.07 -16.23
CA ALA A 111 -2.74 -8.41 -15.83
C ALA A 111 -2.06 -7.40 -14.87
N PRO A 112 -2.06 -6.08 -15.13
CA PRO A 112 -1.47 -5.10 -14.20
C PRO A 112 -2.18 -5.06 -12.85
N VAL A 113 -3.51 -5.22 -12.83
CA VAL A 113 -4.31 -5.24 -11.60
C VAL A 113 -3.96 -6.49 -10.78
N VAL A 114 -3.90 -7.65 -11.44
CA VAL A 114 -3.52 -8.92 -10.81
C VAL A 114 -2.11 -8.85 -10.22
N ALA A 115 -1.14 -8.37 -11.00
CA ALA A 115 0.24 -8.22 -10.55
C ALA A 115 0.36 -7.25 -9.36
N TYR A 116 -0.29 -6.08 -9.46
CA TYR A 116 -0.31 -5.09 -8.39
C TYR A 116 -0.91 -5.67 -7.10
N CYS A 117 -2.15 -6.16 -7.16
CA CYS A 117 -2.84 -6.68 -5.99
C CYS A 117 -2.14 -7.90 -5.39
N GLY A 118 -1.64 -8.82 -6.23
CA GLY A 118 -0.92 -10.00 -5.76
C GLY A 118 0.35 -9.65 -4.99
N LEU A 119 1.15 -8.71 -5.50
CA LEU A 119 2.36 -8.24 -4.83
C LEU A 119 2.04 -7.47 -3.54
N MET A 120 1.00 -6.63 -3.55
CA MET A 120 0.56 -5.89 -2.36
C MET A 120 0.08 -6.82 -1.25
N ILE A 121 -0.75 -7.83 -1.58
CA ILE A 121 -1.18 -8.87 -0.65
C ILE A 121 0.03 -9.61 -0.09
N ALA A 122 0.96 -10.05 -0.94
CA ALA A 122 2.16 -10.76 -0.48
C ALA A 122 3.00 -9.91 0.50
N GLY A 123 3.15 -8.61 0.21
CA GLY A 123 3.82 -7.66 1.11
C GLY A 123 3.08 -7.49 2.43
N ASP A 124 1.76 -7.37 2.42
CA ASP A 124 0.94 -7.26 3.63
C ASP A 124 0.94 -8.54 4.46
N LEU A 125 0.99 -9.71 3.84
CA LEU A 125 1.18 -10.98 4.54
C LEU A 125 2.56 -11.06 5.23
N ALA A 126 3.62 -10.58 4.57
CA ALA A 126 4.93 -10.45 5.21
C ALA A 126 4.88 -9.49 6.43
N LYS A 127 4.13 -8.38 6.32
CA LYS A 127 3.90 -7.44 7.42
C LYS A 127 3.12 -8.06 8.57
N ILE A 128 2.06 -8.82 8.28
CA ILE A 128 1.28 -9.55 9.28
C ILE A 128 2.17 -10.58 9.99
N ALA A 129 2.99 -11.32 9.26
CA ALA A 129 3.95 -12.27 9.84
C ALA A 129 4.97 -11.55 10.74
N PHE A 130 5.47 -10.38 10.32
CA PHE A 130 6.34 -9.54 11.15
C PHE A 130 5.63 -9.11 12.43
N PHE A 131 4.41 -8.58 12.35
CA PHE A 131 3.65 -8.21 13.53
C PHE A 131 3.42 -9.41 14.44
N ALA A 132 3.02 -10.56 13.90
CA ALA A 132 2.78 -11.78 14.67
C ALA A 132 4.01 -12.23 15.47
N THR A 133 5.21 -12.16 14.86
CA THR A 133 6.46 -12.67 15.42
C THR A 133 7.27 -11.64 16.22
N SER A 134 6.96 -10.35 16.10
CA SER A 134 7.65 -9.27 16.81
C SER A 134 6.85 -8.76 18.02
N ARG A 135 7.55 -8.03 18.90
CA ARG A 135 6.96 -7.21 19.97
C ARG A 135 6.68 -5.77 19.50
N TYR A 136 6.57 -5.56 18.19
CA TYR A 136 6.37 -4.25 17.60
C TYR A 136 5.09 -3.58 18.14
N THR A 137 5.23 -2.35 18.61
CA THR A 137 4.11 -1.49 18.98
C THR A 137 4.35 -0.09 18.41
N VAL A 138 3.27 0.57 18.01
CA VAL A 138 3.30 1.97 17.57
C VAL A 138 2.58 2.79 18.59
N ARG A 139 3.28 3.60 19.39
CA ARG A 139 2.66 4.61 20.28
C ARG A 139 1.55 4.04 21.17
N GLY A 140 1.72 2.81 21.65
CA GLY A 140 0.73 2.12 22.49
C GLY A 140 -0.49 1.57 21.74
N ILE A 141 -0.56 1.68 20.40
CA ILE A 141 -1.60 1.04 19.60
C ILE A 141 -1.55 -0.47 19.81
N PRO A 142 -2.68 -1.10 20.20
CA PRO A 142 -2.73 -2.53 20.43
C PRO A 142 -2.49 -3.29 19.12
N LYS A 143 -1.66 -4.33 19.18
CA LYS A 143 -1.31 -5.20 18.05
C LYS A 143 -2.52 -5.71 17.23
N PRO A 144 -3.66 -6.08 17.84
CA PRO A 144 -4.88 -6.40 17.09
C PRO A 144 -5.36 -5.30 16.14
N LEU A 145 -5.22 -4.02 16.52
CA LEU A 145 -5.63 -2.91 15.66
C LEU A 145 -4.68 -2.74 14.48
N LEU A 146 -3.37 -2.93 14.70
CA LEU A 146 -2.37 -2.95 13.62
C LEU A 146 -2.65 -4.09 12.63
N LEU A 147 -2.96 -5.28 13.14
CA LEU A 147 -3.33 -6.44 12.32
C LEU A 147 -4.65 -6.23 11.57
N ALA A 148 -5.66 -5.62 12.21
CA ALA A 148 -6.95 -5.32 11.57
C ALA A 148 -6.78 -4.32 10.43
N GLY A 149 -5.96 -3.27 10.62
CA GLY A 149 -5.66 -2.30 9.58
C GLY A 149 -5.03 -2.94 8.35
N VAL A 150 -3.97 -3.74 8.52
CA VAL A 150 -3.31 -4.44 7.41
C VAL A 150 -4.21 -5.51 6.80
N GLY A 151 -4.96 -6.24 7.63
CA GLY A 151 -5.91 -7.25 7.18
C GLY A 151 -7.04 -6.66 6.31
N ALA A 152 -7.52 -5.46 6.64
CA ALA A 152 -8.50 -4.75 5.82
C ALA A 152 -7.96 -4.44 4.41
N PHE A 153 -6.68 -4.07 4.29
CA PHE A 153 -6.02 -3.87 3.00
C PHE A 153 -5.92 -5.19 2.20
N VAL A 154 -5.51 -6.28 2.86
CA VAL A 154 -5.46 -7.62 2.23
C VAL A 154 -6.84 -8.02 1.67
N VAL A 155 -7.90 -7.85 2.45
CA VAL A 155 -9.26 -8.16 2.01
C VAL A 155 -9.68 -7.26 0.85
N ALA A 156 -9.40 -5.96 0.92
CA ALA A 156 -9.73 -5.01 -0.14
C ALA A 156 -9.03 -5.35 -1.46
N TYR A 157 -7.72 -5.65 -1.43
CA TYR A 157 -7.03 -6.16 -2.63
C TYR A 157 -7.57 -7.50 -3.10
N GLY A 158 -7.97 -8.39 -2.19
CA GLY A 158 -8.59 -9.66 -2.53
C GLY A 158 -9.88 -9.47 -3.32
N VAL A 159 -10.72 -8.50 -2.93
CA VAL A 159 -11.93 -8.12 -3.68
C VAL A 159 -11.57 -7.53 -5.04
N VAL A 160 -10.60 -6.60 -5.10
CA VAL A 160 -10.14 -6.03 -6.37
C VAL A 160 -9.62 -7.11 -7.33
N LEU A 161 -8.85 -8.06 -6.80
CA LEU A 161 -8.29 -9.17 -7.56
C LEU A 161 -9.39 -10.11 -8.06
N ALA A 162 -10.36 -10.48 -7.21
CA ALA A 162 -11.48 -11.34 -7.58
C ALA A 162 -12.35 -10.73 -8.69
N LEU A 163 -12.49 -9.40 -8.72
CA LEU A 163 -13.19 -8.68 -9.79
C LEU A 163 -12.39 -8.59 -11.11
N SER A 164 -11.12 -8.99 -11.12
CA SER A 164 -10.25 -9.00 -12.30
C SER A 164 -10.19 -10.35 -13.01
N LEU A 165 -10.77 -11.40 -12.41
CA LEU A 165 -10.77 -12.78 -12.89
C LEU A 165 -12.14 -13.12 -13.50
#